data_AF-A0A162S3C6-F1
#
_entry.id   AF-A0A162S3C6-F1
#
_cell.length_a   1.000
_cell.length_b   1.000
_cell.length_c   1.000
_cell.angle_alpha   90.00
_cell.angle_beta   90.00
_cell.angle_gamma   90.00
#
_symmetry.space_group_name_H-M   'P 1'
#
loop_
_entity.id
_entity.type
_entity.pdbx_description
1 polymer ?
#
loop_
_entity_poly.entity_id
_entity_poly.type
_entity_poly.pdbx_seq_one_letter_code
_entity_poly.pdbx_strand_id
1 'polypeptide(L)'
;MAESRGSTSNNSVRLPNQVSFLVGSDSAEESGNPASVSASTKEEEESGSNGGGDLCEDVISLGSQDTISDDSSTNGQDNKNIKQQKSLMRATMSQIHLRVKHRGMEANKDLNVATPEEFVRQFGGNRVINRVLIANNGIAAVKCMRSIRRWAYEMFRNERAIRFVVMVTPEDLKANAEYIKMADHYVPVPGGTNNNNYANVELILDIAKRMQVQAVWAGWGHASENPKLPELLIKNSIVFIGPPEKAMWALGDKIASSIVAQTADIPTLSWSGSGLKAEFRDKRIKISTELYRKGCVESAEEGLEAAQRIGFPVMIKASEGGGGKGIRKSESADDFANLFRQVQAEVQGSPIFIMKTAGCAHHLEVQILADQYGNAISLFGRDCSIQRRHQKIIEEAPCAIAPPHIFEQMEKVSCLF
;
A
#
# COMPACT_ATOMS: atom_id res chain seq x y z
N MET A 1 -30.95 53.95 -15.68
CA MET A 1 -31.03 53.40 -17.04
C MET A 1 -29.86 52.46 -17.24
N ALA A 2 -30.15 51.16 -17.48
CA ALA A 2 -29.37 50.06 -18.11
C ALA A 2 -27.86 49.90 -17.79
N GLU A 3 -27.39 48.79 -17.17
CA GLU A 3 -27.02 47.48 -17.78
C GLU A 3 -25.90 47.58 -18.86
N SER A 4 -24.84 46.78 -18.98
CA SER A 4 -24.41 45.50 -18.38
C SER A 4 -22.98 45.13 -18.88
N ARG A 5 -22.38 44.07 -18.27
CA ARG A 5 -21.35 43.11 -18.75
C ARG A 5 -19.87 43.36 -18.46
N GLY A 6 -19.30 42.41 -17.71
CA GLY A 6 -17.87 42.23 -17.48
C GLY A 6 -17.19 41.25 -18.43
N SER A 7 -15.88 41.13 -18.29
CA SER A 7 -15.05 40.10 -18.90
C SER A 7 -14.04 39.58 -17.88
N THR A 8 -14.25 38.35 -17.42
CA THR A 8 -13.28 37.57 -16.64
C THR A 8 -12.28 36.90 -17.59
N SER A 9 -11.00 37.05 -17.27
CA SER A 9 -9.86 36.45 -17.96
C SER A 9 -9.68 34.98 -17.54
N ASN A 10 -9.83 34.06 -18.51
CA ASN A 10 -9.43 32.66 -18.34
C ASN A 10 -7.95 32.51 -18.72
N ASN A 11 -7.04 32.58 -17.74
CA ASN A 11 -5.67 32.08 -17.90
C ASN A 11 -5.61 30.62 -17.43
N SER A 12 -5.68 29.70 -18.39
CA SER A 12 -5.38 28.29 -18.21
C SER A 12 -3.86 28.12 -18.05
N VAL A 13 -3.41 27.88 -16.82
CA VAL A 13 -2.03 27.45 -16.55
C VAL A 13 -1.95 25.94 -16.75
N ARG A 14 -1.26 25.51 -17.80
CA ARG A 14 -0.86 24.10 -18.00
C ARG A 14 0.26 23.77 -17.01
N LEU A 15 0.03 22.81 -16.10
CA LEU A 15 1.07 22.27 -15.23
C LEU A 15 1.77 21.06 -15.90
N PRO A 16 3.12 20.94 -15.81
CA PRO A 16 3.87 19.86 -16.43
C PRO A 16 3.86 18.57 -15.59
N ASN A 17 3.74 17.42 -16.27
CA ASN A 17 3.68 16.07 -15.70
C ASN A 17 5.06 15.55 -15.16
N GLN A 18 5.00 14.65 -14.17
CA GLN A 18 5.99 13.63 -13.73
C GLN A 18 6.91 13.98 -12.53
N VAL A 19 7.21 12.98 -11.67
CA VAL A 19 8.10 13.10 -10.49
C VAL A 19 9.11 11.93 -10.38
N SER A 20 10.31 12.17 -9.86
CA SER A 20 11.32 11.17 -9.46
C SER A 20 12.16 11.66 -8.27
N PHE A 21 12.51 10.78 -7.33
CA PHE A 21 13.03 11.16 -5.99
C PHE A 21 14.58 11.01 -5.86
N LEU A 22 15.21 11.72 -4.89
CA LEU A 22 16.62 11.59 -4.41
C LEU A 22 16.81 12.35 -3.07
N VAL A 23 17.55 11.77 -2.10
CA VAL A 23 18.02 12.47 -0.88
C VAL A 23 19.54 12.27 -0.75
N GLY A 24 20.26 13.35 -0.39
CA GLY A 24 21.70 13.33 -0.14
C GLY A 24 21.98 13.15 1.35
N SER A 25 22.90 12.25 1.68
CA SER A 25 23.43 12.06 3.04
C SER A 25 24.80 12.71 3.13
N ASP A 26 24.95 13.74 3.96
CA ASP A 26 26.25 14.19 4.42
C ASP A 26 26.75 13.23 5.52
N SER A 27 27.94 12.66 5.30
CA SER A 27 28.61 11.75 6.23
C SER A 27 29.41 12.56 7.26
N ALA A 28 29.20 12.27 8.54
CA ALA A 28 30.12 12.65 9.62
C ALA A 28 30.55 11.39 10.36
N GLU A 29 31.85 11.13 10.36
CA GLU A 29 32.54 10.10 11.12
C GLU A 29 32.44 10.41 12.62
N GLU A 30 32.21 9.39 13.44
CA GLU A 30 32.70 9.42 14.82
C GLU A 30 33.03 8.02 15.33
N SER A 31 34.32 7.85 15.65
CA SER A 31 34.96 6.72 16.29
C SER A 31 34.71 6.71 17.80
N GLY A 32 34.44 5.54 18.39
CA GLY A 32 34.52 5.38 19.84
C GLY A 32 33.87 4.11 20.37
N ASN A 33 34.69 3.09 20.61
CA ASN A 33 34.40 2.02 21.57
C ASN A 33 34.88 2.52 22.95
N PRO A 34 34.23 2.18 24.08
CA PRO A 34 34.61 0.92 24.73
C PRO A 34 33.53 0.22 25.60
N ALA A 35 33.79 -1.08 25.80
CA ALA A 35 33.71 -1.85 27.06
C ALA A 35 32.35 -2.20 27.71
N SER A 36 32.00 -3.48 27.57
CA SER A 36 31.74 -4.47 28.63
C SER A 36 31.15 -4.02 29.97
N VAL A 37 29.92 -4.49 30.26
CA VAL A 37 29.52 -4.90 31.61
C VAL A 37 28.61 -6.14 31.53
N SER A 38 29.03 -7.17 32.25
CA SER A 38 28.33 -8.42 32.55
C SER A 38 27.42 -8.27 33.78
N ALA A 39 26.21 -8.83 33.76
CA ALA A 39 25.42 -9.24 34.94
C ALA A 39 24.18 -10.02 34.46
N SER A 40 24.19 -11.35 34.51
CA SER A 40 23.68 -12.19 35.60
C SER A 40 22.16 -12.41 35.56
N THR A 41 21.84 -13.62 35.14
CA THR A 41 20.60 -14.39 35.34
C THR A 41 20.01 -14.27 36.74
N LYS A 42 18.69 -14.07 36.82
CA LYS A 42 17.85 -14.55 37.91
C LYS A 42 16.56 -15.14 37.34
N GLU A 43 16.38 -16.42 37.67
CA GLU A 43 15.15 -17.19 37.58
C GLU A 43 14.20 -16.70 38.68
N GLU A 44 12.92 -16.53 38.36
CA GLU A 44 11.84 -16.52 39.35
C GLU A 44 10.71 -17.42 38.83
N GLU A 45 10.58 -18.57 39.50
CA GLU A 45 9.38 -19.39 39.53
C GLU A 45 8.35 -18.69 40.42
N GLU A 46 7.08 -18.63 39.99
CA GLU A 46 5.97 -18.48 40.92
C GLU A 46 4.82 -19.43 40.58
N SER A 47 4.45 -20.17 41.62
CA SER A 47 3.45 -21.22 41.73
C SER A 47 2.02 -20.69 41.66
N GLY A 48 1.18 -21.29 40.80
CA GLY A 48 -0.26 -21.07 40.75
C GLY A 48 -1.01 -21.92 41.79
N SER A 49 -1.85 -21.27 42.59
CA SER A 49 -2.85 -21.90 43.47
C SER A 49 -4.26 -21.69 42.92
N ASN A 50 -5.06 -22.75 43.05
CA ASN A 50 -6.46 -22.87 42.61
C ASN A 50 -7.42 -22.00 43.43
N GLY A 51 -8.45 -21.48 42.77
CA GLY A 51 -9.69 -20.99 43.36
C GLY A 51 -10.74 -20.73 42.28
N GLY A 52 -11.86 -21.45 42.31
CA GLY A 52 -12.82 -21.58 41.21
C GLY A 52 -14.10 -20.73 41.31
N GLY A 53 -14.99 -21.03 40.35
CA GLY A 53 -16.36 -20.54 40.20
C GLY A 53 -16.49 -19.43 39.15
N ASP A 54 -17.49 -19.37 38.27
CA ASP A 54 -18.61 -20.25 37.93
C ASP A 54 -19.27 -19.65 36.65
N LEU A 55 -20.07 -20.47 35.96
CA LEU A 55 -21.19 -20.13 35.06
C LEU A 55 -21.02 -19.86 33.54
N CYS A 56 -21.65 -20.82 32.83
CA CYS A 56 -22.61 -20.70 31.71
C CYS A 56 -22.11 -20.87 30.27
N GLU A 57 -22.14 -22.15 29.85
CA GLU A 57 -22.31 -22.60 28.47
C GLU A 57 -23.81 -22.59 28.11
N ASP A 58 -24.18 -22.01 26.97
CA ASP A 58 -25.46 -22.28 26.30
C ASP A 58 -25.19 -23.00 24.98
N VAL A 59 -25.50 -24.28 24.96
CA VAL A 59 -25.60 -25.15 23.80
C VAL A 59 -27.08 -25.30 23.46
N ILE A 60 -27.49 -24.90 22.25
CA ILE A 60 -28.73 -25.42 21.66
C ILE A 60 -28.44 -25.79 20.20
N SER A 61 -28.73 -27.06 19.88
CA SER A 61 -28.71 -27.65 18.55
C SER A 61 -30.05 -28.34 18.28
N LEU A 62 -30.35 -28.54 16.98
CA LEU A 62 -31.46 -29.30 16.37
C LEU A 62 -32.79 -28.53 16.33
N GLY A 63 -33.60 -28.48 15.27
CA GLY A 63 -33.75 -29.08 13.92
C GLY A 63 -35.05 -28.44 13.38
N SER A 64 -35.40 -28.33 12.10
CA SER A 64 -35.61 -29.38 11.10
C SER A 64 -36.07 -28.71 9.80
N GLN A 65 -35.94 -29.45 8.70
CA GLN A 65 -36.36 -29.14 7.33
C GLN A 65 -37.89 -28.99 7.20
N ASP A 66 -38.34 -28.22 6.20
CA ASP A 66 -39.45 -28.62 5.33
C ASP A 66 -39.38 -27.91 3.96
N THR A 67 -39.70 -28.69 2.94
CA THR A 67 -39.56 -28.41 1.50
C THR A 67 -40.91 -28.19 0.81
N ILE A 68 -40.94 -27.24 -0.13
CA ILE A 68 -41.67 -27.18 -1.43
C ILE A 68 -43.22 -27.08 -1.43
N SER A 69 -43.73 -26.06 -2.12
CA SER A 69 -44.78 -26.24 -3.15
C SER A 69 -44.73 -25.11 -4.20
N ASP A 70 -44.66 -25.53 -5.46
CA ASP A 70 -44.90 -24.73 -6.67
C ASP A 70 -46.40 -24.43 -6.81
N ASP A 71 -46.74 -23.21 -7.24
CA ASP A 71 -47.88 -23.06 -8.14
C ASP A 71 -47.66 -21.90 -9.11
N SER A 72 -48.11 -22.09 -10.34
CA SER A 72 -47.78 -21.28 -11.51
C SER A 72 -49.05 -20.77 -12.20
N SER A 73 -48.89 -19.65 -12.92
CA SER A 73 -49.84 -18.99 -13.84
C SER A 73 -50.81 -17.99 -13.14
N THR A 74 -50.98 -16.73 -13.55
CA THR A 74 -50.97 -16.11 -14.88
C THR A 74 -50.80 -14.57 -14.81
N ASN A 75 -50.36 -14.00 -15.93
CA ASN A 75 -50.45 -12.59 -16.40
C ASN A 75 -49.53 -11.55 -15.72
N GLY A 76 -48.66 -10.81 -16.42
CA GLY A 76 -48.69 -10.44 -17.84
C GLY A 76 -48.85 -8.93 -18.05
N GLN A 77 -48.19 -8.09 -17.23
CA GLN A 77 -48.03 -6.63 -17.32
C GLN A 77 -47.16 -6.25 -16.09
N ASP A 78 -46.07 -5.50 -16.14
CA ASP A 78 -45.44 -4.74 -17.18
C ASP A 78 -43.94 -4.75 -16.93
N ASN A 79 -43.27 -5.47 -17.81
CA ASN A 79 -41.84 -5.77 -17.85
C ASN A 79 -41.02 -4.56 -18.37
N LYS A 80 -41.37 -3.34 -17.90
CA LYS A 80 -40.81 -2.07 -18.38
C LYS A 80 -39.77 -1.44 -17.44
N ASN A 81 -39.74 -1.80 -16.16
CA ASN A 81 -38.78 -1.22 -15.20
C ASN A 81 -37.45 -1.99 -15.07
N ILE A 82 -37.35 -3.22 -15.56
CA ILE A 82 -36.10 -4.02 -15.48
C ILE A 82 -35.17 -3.77 -16.68
N LYS A 83 -35.67 -3.18 -17.77
CA LYS A 83 -34.85 -2.78 -18.94
C LYS A 83 -34.22 -1.39 -18.82
N GLN A 84 -34.71 -0.54 -17.91
CA GLN A 84 -34.14 0.82 -17.74
C GLN A 84 -32.88 0.86 -16.86
N GLN A 85 -32.63 -0.18 -16.05
CA GLN A 85 -31.47 -0.23 -15.15
C GLN A 85 -30.23 -0.91 -15.76
N LYS A 86 -30.33 -1.45 -16.99
CA LYS A 86 -29.21 -2.05 -17.74
C LYS A 86 -28.58 -1.11 -18.79
N SER A 87 -28.99 0.16 -18.84
CA SER A 87 -28.54 1.12 -19.86
C SER A 87 -27.57 2.20 -19.36
N LEU A 88 -27.06 2.12 -18.13
CA LEU A 88 -26.14 3.13 -17.56
C LEU A 88 -24.67 2.67 -17.43
N MET A 89 -24.31 1.49 -17.93
CA MET A 89 -22.90 1.19 -18.22
C MET A 89 -22.50 1.87 -19.54
N ARG A 90 -22.32 3.19 -19.46
CA ARG A 90 -21.60 3.92 -20.51
C ARG A 90 -20.14 3.53 -20.38
N ALA A 91 -19.62 2.79 -21.35
CA ALA A 91 -18.19 2.72 -21.62
C ALA A 91 -17.73 4.16 -21.85
N THR A 92 -17.20 4.79 -20.80
CA THR A 92 -16.81 6.19 -20.87
C THR A 92 -15.36 6.22 -21.29
N MET A 93 -15.20 6.77 -22.49
CA MET A 93 -13.97 6.82 -23.24
C MET A 93 -13.00 7.85 -22.66
N SER A 94 -11.85 7.39 -22.19
CA SER A 94 -10.61 8.10 -22.50
C SER A 94 -10.28 7.85 -23.97
N GLN A 95 -10.97 8.56 -24.88
CA GLN A 95 -10.45 8.77 -26.24
C GLN A 95 -9.28 9.75 -26.19
N ILE A 96 -8.22 9.37 -25.49
CA ILE A 96 -6.89 9.73 -25.95
C ILE A 96 -6.59 8.69 -27.00
N HIS A 97 -6.76 9.10 -28.25
CA HIS A 97 -6.13 8.46 -29.39
C HIS A 97 -4.69 8.08 -28.99
N LEU A 98 -4.47 6.79 -28.70
CA LEU A 98 -3.21 6.14 -29.03
C LEU A 98 -3.11 6.24 -30.55
N ARG A 99 -2.72 7.42 -31.04
CA ARG A 99 -2.21 7.61 -32.39
C ARG A 99 -0.79 7.03 -32.37
N VAL A 100 -0.71 5.72 -32.14
CA VAL A 100 0.34 4.92 -32.74
C VAL A 100 0.21 5.25 -34.21
N LYS A 101 1.18 5.98 -34.75
CA LYS A 101 1.29 6.12 -36.20
C LYS A 101 1.20 4.71 -36.74
N HIS A 102 0.14 4.42 -37.49
CA HIS A 102 0.00 3.22 -38.29
C HIS A 102 1.20 3.15 -39.25
N ARG A 103 2.32 2.62 -38.77
CA ARG A 103 3.16 1.74 -39.58
C ARG A 103 2.46 0.40 -39.48
N GLY A 104 1.93 -0.08 -40.61
CA GLY A 104 1.10 -1.27 -40.68
C GLY A 104 1.62 -2.39 -39.79
N MET A 105 0.89 -2.68 -38.72
CA MET A 105 1.02 -3.92 -37.96
C MET A 105 -0.27 -4.68 -38.20
N GLU A 106 -0.13 -5.72 -39.00
CA GLU A 106 -1.15 -6.73 -39.22
C GLU A 106 -1.70 -7.22 -37.89
N ALA A 107 -3.03 -7.32 -37.83
CA ALA A 107 -3.77 -7.88 -36.72
C ALA A 107 -3.38 -9.34 -36.47
N ASN A 108 -3.26 -9.72 -35.19
CA ASN A 108 -3.10 -11.10 -34.70
C ASN A 108 -1.93 -11.89 -35.31
N LYS A 109 -0.70 -11.57 -34.88
CA LYS A 109 0.32 -12.63 -34.73
C LYS A 109 0.18 -13.20 -33.33
N ASP A 110 0.05 -14.52 -33.24
CA ASP A 110 0.14 -15.25 -31.98
C ASP A 110 1.33 -14.70 -31.17
N LEU A 111 1.04 -14.04 -30.05
CA LEU A 111 2.05 -13.52 -29.10
C LEU A 111 2.71 -14.67 -28.32
N ASN A 112 2.84 -15.85 -28.92
CA ASN A 112 3.55 -16.97 -28.35
C ASN A 112 5.03 -16.73 -28.59
N VAL A 113 5.68 -16.09 -27.62
CA VAL A 113 7.13 -15.95 -27.60
C VAL A 113 7.70 -17.21 -26.93
N ALA A 114 8.83 -17.73 -27.42
CA ALA A 114 9.36 -19.00 -26.93
C ALA A 114 10.01 -18.87 -25.55
N THR A 115 10.65 -17.73 -25.26
CA THR A 115 11.36 -17.51 -23.99
C THR A 115 11.15 -16.11 -23.40
N PRO A 116 11.34 -15.93 -22.08
CA PRO A 116 11.29 -14.62 -21.44
C PRO A 116 12.27 -13.60 -22.03
N GLU A 117 13.46 -14.02 -22.48
CA GLU A 117 14.48 -13.14 -23.08
C GLU A 117 13.97 -12.47 -24.35
N GLU A 118 13.38 -13.27 -25.25
CA GLU A 118 12.82 -12.78 -26.50
C GLU A 118 11.64 -11.85 -26.24
N PHE A 119 10.81 -12.19 -25.26
CA PHE A 119 9.66 -11.39 -24.86
C PHE A 119 10.11 -10.02 -24.37
N VAL A 120 11.08 -9.98 -23.45
CA VAL A 120 11.63 -8.73 -22.93
C VAL A 120 12.20 -7.87 -24.07
N ARG A 121 12.95 -8.47 -25.00
CA ARG A 121 13.48 -7.74 -26.17
C ARG A 121 12.38 -7.19 -27.08
N GLN A 122 11.34 -7.97 -27.34
CA GLN A 122 10.23 -7.59 -28.22
C GLN A 122 9.39 -6.44 -27.64
N PHE A 123 9.14 -6.47 -26.33
CA PHE A 123 8.34 -5.46 -25.64
C PHE A 123 9.16 -4.27 -25.11
N GLY A 124 10.45 -4.19 -25.45
CA GLY A 124 11.31 -3.06 -25.07
C GLY A 124 11.67 -3.01 -23.57
N GLY A 125 11.67 -4.16 -22.89
CA GLY A 125 12.16 -4.28 -21.53
C GLY A 125 13.69 -4.25 -21.47
N ASN A 126 14.22 -3.80 -20.34
CA ASN A 126 15.66 -3.61 -20.13
C ASN A 126 16.34 -4.76 -19.36
N ARG A 127 15.57 -5.60 -18.66
CA ARG A 127 16.07 -6.66 -17.79
C ARG A 127 15.22 -7.91 -17.90
N VAL A 128 15.87 -9.06 -18.06
CA VAL A 128 15.22 -10.36 -18.07
C VAL A 128 15.12 -10.90 -16.64
N ILE A 129 13.93 -11.36 -16.26
CA ILE A 129 13.66 -11.93 -14.94
C ILE A 129 13.09 -13.33 -15.13
N ASN A 130 13.90 -14.34 -14.83
CA ASN A 130 13.51 -15.75 -14.94
C ASN A 130 13.32 -16.41 -13.58
N ARG A 131 13.95 -15.86 -12.53
CA ARG A 131 13.89 -16.38 -11.16
C ARG A 131 13.57 -15.26 -10.20
N VAL A 132 12.49 -15.46 -9.44
CA VAL A 132 11.98 -14.52 -8.45
C VAL A 132 12.04 -15.16 -7.05
N LEU A 133 12.65 -14.45 -6.10
CA LEU A 133 12.54 -14.76 -4.68
C LEU A 133 11.27 -14.10 -4.12
N ILE A 134 10.42 -14.87 -3.46
CA ILE A 134 9.29 -14.34 -2.71
C ILE A 134 9.71 -14.20 -1.25
N ALA A 135 9.86 -12.95 -0.81
CA ALA A 135 10.13 -12.55 0.57
C ALA A 135 8.81 -12.35 1.34
N ASN A 136 7.93 -13.33 1.28
CA ASN A 136 6.62 -13.33 1.93
C ASN A 136 6.11 -14.77 2.07
N ASN A 137 5.04 -14.97 2.83
CA ASN A 137 4.39 -16.24 3.06
C ASN A 137 2.87 -16.15 2.81
N GLY A 138 2.14 -17.20 3.22
CA GLY A 138 0.67 -17.23 3.23
C GLY A 138 0.03 -16.90 1.87
N ILE A 139 -1.06 -16.13 1.93
CA ILE A 139 -1.88 -15.80 0.75
C ILE A 139 -1.15 -14.91 -0.26
N ALA A 140 -0.23 -14.06 0.18
CA ALA A 140 0.54 -13.18 -0.69
C ALA A 140 1.40 -13.99 -1.66
N ALA A 141 2.16 -14.95 -1.12
CA ALA A 141 3.00 -15.84 -1.92
C ALA A 141 2.19 -16.68 -2.91
N VAL A 142 1.07 -17.28 -2.45
CA VAL A 142 0.16 -18.06 -3.31
C VAL A 142 -0.39 -17.20 -4.46
N LYS A 143 -0.92 -16.02 -4.14
CA LYS A 143 -1.54 -15.14 -5.14
C LYS A 143 -0.52 -14.65 -6.17
N CYS A 144 0.69 -14.31 -5.74
CA CYS A 144 1.79 -13.94 -6.62
C CYS A 144 2.11 -15.07 -7.61
N MET A 145 2.42 -16.26 -7.11
CA MET A 145 2.77 -17.40 -7.96
C MET A 145 1.63 -17.78 -8.91
N ARG A 146 0.38 -17.89 -8.45
CA ARG A 146 -0.75 -18.22 -9.33
C ARG A 146 -0.93 -17.19 -10.44
N SER A 147 -0.83 -15.90 -10.11
CA SER A 147 -1.07 -14.82 -11.09
C SER A 147 0.03 -14.79 -12.15
N ILE A 148 1.30 -14.88 -11.72
CA ILE A 148 2.43 -14.87 -12.66
C ILE A 148 2.48 -16.16 -13.48
N ARG A 149 2.23 -17.34 -12.89
CA ARG A 149 2.18 -18.61 -13.63
C ARG A 149 1.06 -18.64 -14.66
N ARG A 150 -0.12 -18.10 -14.32
CA ARG A 150 -1.23 -17.96 -15.28
C ARG A 150 -0.82 -17.08 -16.45
N TRP A 151 -0.28 -15.89 -16.18
CA TRP A 151 0.23 -15.00 -17.23
C TRP A 151 1.34 -15.67 -18.05
N ALA A 152 2.28 -16.36 -17.40
CA ALA A 152 3.37 -17.06 -18.07
C ALA A 152 2.86 -18.19 -18.98
N TYR A 153 1.83 -18.94 -18.55
CA TYR A 153 1.20 -19.94 -19.38
C TYR A 153 0.43 -19.33 -20.57
N GLU A 154 -0.22 -18.18 -20.36
CA GLU A 154 -0.91 -17.46 -21.43
C GLU A 154 0.08 -16.94 -22.49
N MET A 155 1.27 -16.46 -22.10
CA MET A 155 2.28 -15.88 -22.99
C MET A 155 3.26 -16.89 -23.60
N PHE A 156 3.74 -17.85 -22.82
CA PHE A 156 4.82 -18.78 -23.19
C PHE A 156 4.35 -20.23 -23.36
N ARG A 157 3.07 -20.53 -23.07
CA ARG A 157 2.54 -21.91 -22.94
C ARG A 157 3.31 -22.77 -21.92
N ASN A 158 4.02 -22.10 -21.01
CA ASN A 158 4.83 -22.71 -19.98
C ASN A 158 4.64 -21.95 -18.66
N GLU A 159 3.93 -22.57 -17.71
CA GLU A 159 3.69 -21.96 -16.40
C GLU A 159 4.98 -21.76 -15.58
N ARG A 160 6.04 -22.52 -15.88
CA ARG A 160 7.34 -22.45 -15.20
C ARG A 160 8.37 -21.62 -15.96
N ALA A 161 7.94 -20.82 -16.94
CA ALA A 161 8.83 -19.86 -17.61
C ALA A 161 9.47 -18.89 -16.61
N ILE A 162 8.76 -18.57 -15.52
CA ILE A 162 9.28 -17.86 -14.35
C ILE A 162 9.33 -18.83 -13.17
N ARG A 163 10.52 -19.00 -12.61
CA ARG A 163 10.83 -19.88 -11.47
C ARG A 163 10.70 -19.12 -10.16
N PHE A 164 10.09 -19.74 -9.16
CA PHE A 164 9.92 -19.15 -7.84
C PHE A 164 10.80 -19.83 -6.79
N VAL A 165 11.51 -19.00 -6.03
CA VAL A 165 12.19 -19.38 -4.79
C VAL A 165 11.39 -18.78 -3.63
N VAL A 166 11.06 -19.56 -2.61
CA VAL A 166 10.33 -19.08 -1.42
C VAL A 166 11.16 -19.25 -0.16
N MET A 167 11.05 -18.30 0.76
CA MET A 167 11.56 -18.44 2.13
C MET A 167 10.54 -19.23 2.95
N VAL A 168 10.98 -20.14 3.82
CA VAL A 168 10.09 -21.00 4.61
C VAL A 168 10.57 -21.10 6.05
N THR A 169 9.74 -20.69 7.00
CA THR A 169 10.01 -20.89 8.42
C THR A 169 9.59 -22.29 8.88
N PRO A 170 10.12 -22.80 10.02
CA PRO A 170 9.68 -24.07 10.59
C PRO A 170 8.17 -24.11 10.88
N GLU A 171 7.57 -22.99 11.25
CA GLU A 171 6.14 -22.87 11.54
C GLU A 171 5.31 -23.00 10.26
N ASP A 172 5.69 -22.33 9.18
CA ASP A 172 5.01 -22.45 7.87
C ASP A 172 5.12 -23.89 7.32
N LEU A 173 6.29 -24.52 7.52
CA LEU A 173 6.52 -25.91 7.12
C LEU A 173 5.64 -26.87 7.94
N LYS A 174 5.56 -26.67 9.26
CA LYS A 174 4.70 -27.46 10.16
C LYS A 174 3.22 -27.28 9.85
N ALA A 175 2.81 -26.06 9.47
CA ALA A 175 1.45 -25.75 9.03
C ALA A 175 1.14 -26.27 7.62
N ASN A 176 2.12 -26.86 6.92
CA ASN A 176 1.98 -27.37 5.56
C ASN A 176 1.48 -26.30 4.57
N ALA A 177 2.01 -25.09 4.68
CA ALA A 177 1.55 -23.94 3.93
C ALA A 177 1.61 -24.16 2.41
N GLU A 178 0.51 -23.82 1.72
CA GLU A 178 0.31 -24.16 0.30
C GLU A 178 1.37 -23.57 -0.62
N TYR A 179 1.87 -22.37 -0.30
CA TYR A 179 2.89 -21.71 -1.11
C TYR A 179 4.20 -22.51 -1.19
N ILE A 180 4.50 -23.33 -0.19
CA ILE A 180 5.72 -24.16 -0.15
C ILE A 180 5.67 -25.22 -1.26
N LYS A 181 4.52 -25.88 -1.42
CA LYS A 181 4.31 -26.91 -2.45
C LYS A 181 4.24 -26.34 -3.84
N MET A 182 3.74 -25.11 -3.95
CA MET A 182 3.64 -24.42 -5.22
C MET A 182 5.00 -23.96 -5.74
N ALA A 183 5.92 -23.58 -4.86
CA ALA A 183 7.22 -23.03 -5.25
C ALA A 183 8.07 -24.05 -6.02
N ASP A 184 8.94 -23.55 -6.91
CA ASP A 184 9.88 -24.43 -7.60
C ASP A 184 11.03 -24.85 -6.68
N HIS A 185 11.47 -23.94 -5.81
CA HIS A 185 12.52 -24.16 -4.81
C HIS A 185 12.14 -23.44 -3.51
N TYR A 186 12.52 -23.99 -2.37
CA TYR A 186 12.36 -23.31 -1.08
C TYR A 186 13.68 -23.25 -0.32
N VAL A 187 13.82 -22.23 0.54
CA VAL A 187 14.98 -22.03 1.40
C VAL A 187 14.49 -21.96 2.85
N PRO A 188 14.98 -22.85 3.74
CA PRO A 188 14.64 -22.77 5.16
C PRO A 188 15.25 -21.50 5.78
N VAL A 189 14.47 -20.80 6.60
CA VAL A 189 14.88 -19.59 7.31
C VAL A 189 14.54 -19.69 8.81
N PRO A 190 15.13 -18.85 9.68
CA PRO A 190 14.83 -18.88 11.11
C PRO A 190 13.34 -18.69 11.42
N GLY A 191 12.84 -19.40 12.43
CA GLY A 191 11.46 -19.26 12.92
C GLY A 191 11.26 -18.04 13.83
N GLY A 192 10.14 -18.03 14.53
CA GLY A 192 9.76 -16.95 15.44
C GLY A 192 9.18 -15.72 14.72
N THR A 193 9.38 -14.54 15.31
CA THR A 193 8.81 -13.28 14.80
C THR A 193 9.38 -12.92 13.42
N ASN A 194 8.62 -12.12 12.66
CA ASN A 194 8.98 -11.81 11.27
C ASN A 194 10.31 -11.06 11.12
N ASN A 195 10.76 -10.35 12.16
CA ASN A 195 12.06 -9.67 12.24
C ASN A 195 13.25 -10.63 12.03
N ASN A 196 13.07 -11.92 12.29
CA ASN A 196 14.11 -12.92 12.10
C ASN A 196 14.13 -13.51 10.68
N ASN A 197 13.05 -13.31 9.91
CA ASN A 197 12.83 -13.96 8.62
C ASN A 197 12.33 -12.99 7.54
N TYR A 198 11.02 -12.90 7.29
CA TYR A 198 10.42 -12.19 6.16
C TYR A 198 10.58 -10.66 6.23
N ALA A 199 10.82 -10.10 7.41
CA ALA A 199 11.12 -8.68 7.60
C ALA A 199 12.63 -8.38 7.69
N ASN A 200 13.48 -9.42 7.68
CA ASN A 200 14.92 -9.27 7.77
C ASN A 200 15.54 -8.99 6.40
N VAL A 201 15.85 -7.73 6.13
CA VAL A 201 16.38 -7.28 4.84
C VAL A 201 17.74 -7.91 4.50
N GLU A 202 18.63 -8.05 5.48
CA GLU A 202 19.98 -8.61 5.27
C GLU A 202 19.89 -10.09 4.90
N LEU A 203 19.03 -10.83 5.59
CA LEU A 203 18.76 -12.24 5.29
C LEU A 203 18.15 -12.41 3.89
N ILE A 204 17.17 -11.57 3.52
CA ILE A 204 16.57 -11.60 2.18
C ILE A 204 17.64 -11.37 1.10
N LEU A 205 18.52 -10.39 1.32
CA LEU A 205 19.63 -10.10 0.40
C LEU A 205 20.60 -11.27 0.29
N ASP A 206 20.99 -11.89 1.40
CA ASP A 206 21.87 -13.06 1.42
C ASP A 206 21.25 -14.22 0.62
N ILE A 207 19.98 -14.54 0.88
CA ILE A 207 19.27 -15.60 0.16
C ILE A 207 19.18 -15.27 -1.33
N ALA A 208 18.86 -14.03 -1.68
CA ALA A 208 18.76 -13.60 -3.07
C ALA A 208 20.09 -13.78 -3.82
N LYS A 209 21.22 -13.47 -3.17
CA LYS A 209 22.57 -13.69 -3.70
C LYS A 209 22.89 -15.18 -3.86
N ARG A 210 22.71 -15.98 -2.80
CA ARG A 210 23.00 -17.43 -2.82
C ARG A 210 22.19 -18.18 -3.86
N MET A 211 20.92 -17.80 -4.02
CA MET A 211 20.01 -18.43 -4.98
C MET A 211 20.08 -17.83 -6.39
N GLN A 212 20.94 -16.81 -6.58
CA GLN A 212 21.17 -16.10 -7.83
C GLN A 212 19.84 -15.68 -8.50
N VAL A 213 18.94 -15.10 -7.72
CA VAL A 213 17.65 -14.62 -8.24
C VAL A 213 17.84 -13.28 -8.94
N GLN A 214 17.07 -13.02 -9.99
CA GLN A 214 17.13 -11.74 -10.71
C GLN A 214 16.23 -10.69 -10.04
N ALA A 215 15.20 -11.12 -9.32
CA ALA A 215 14.26 -10.24 -8.66
C ALA A 215 13.75 -10.77 -7.32
N VAL A 216 13.31 -9.85 -6.46
CA VAL A 216 12.62 -10.12 -5.21
C VAL A 216 11.23 -9.50 -5.24
N TRP A 217 10.22 -10.24 -4.82
CA TRP A 217 8.86 -9.77 -4.61
C TRP A 217 8.50 -9.88 -3.12
N ALA A 218 8.08 -8.76 -2.52
CA ALA A 218 7.72 -8.71 -1.10
C ALA A 218 6.20 -8.67 -0.86
N GLY A 219 5.37 -8.36 -1.87
CA GLY A 219 3.91 -8.27 -1.70
C GLY A 219 3.51 -7.20 -0.70
N TRP A 220 2.75 -7.58 0.34
CA TRP A 220 2.31 -6.71 1.43
C TRP A 220 2.69 -7.31 2.79
N GLY A 221 2.87 -6.45 3.80
CA GLY A 221 3.40 -6.83 5.12
C GLY A 221 4.91 -7.10 5.11
N HIS A 222 5.46 -7.47 6.27
CA HIS A 222 6.90 -7.75 6.45
C HIS A 222 7.79 -6.60 5.94
N ALA A 223 8.76 -6.88 5.07
CA ALA A 223 9.66 -5.87 4.50
C ALA A 223 9.12 -5.15 3.25
N SER A 224 7.84 -5.32 2.88
CA SER A 224 7.27 -4.72 1.65
C SER A 224 7.29 -3.19 1.63
N GLU A 225 7.21 -2.56 2.80
CA GLU A 225 7.22 -1.09 2.97
C GLU A 225 8.56 -0.58 3.54
N ASN A 226 9.59 -1.44 3.63
CA ASN A 226 10.90 -1.06 4.16
C ASN A 226 11.84 -0.55 3.04
N PRO A 227 12.19 0.75 3.00
CA PRO A 227 13.01 1.31 1.91
C PRO A 227 14.41 0.69 1.78
N LYS A 228 14.97 0.14 2.88
CA LYS A 228 16.29 -0.50 2.86
C LYS A 228 16.31 -1.75 1.96
N LEU A 229 15.18 -2.41 1.77
CA LEU A 229 15.08 -3.61 0.92
C LEU A 229 15.39 -3.30 -0.56
N PRO A 230 14.63 -2.43 -1.25
CA PRO A 230 14.98 -2.05 -2.61
C PRO A 230 16.36 -1.40 -2.72
N GLU A 231 16.78 -0.59 -1.74
CA GLU A 231 18.12 0.02 -1.73
C GLU A 231 19.23 -1.03 -1.82
N LEU A 232 19.23 -2.01 -0.91
CA LEU A 232 20.25 -3.04 -0.85
C LEU A 232 20.18 -4.00 -2.03
N LEU A 233 18.98 -4.34 -2.51
CA LEU A 233 18.83 -5.19 -3.69
C LEU A 233 19.38 -4.52 -4.95
N ILE A 234 19.07 -3.23 -5.17
CA ILE A 234 19.55 -2.48 -6.34
C ILE A 234 21.07 -2.33 -6.31
N LYS A 235 21.68 -2.05 -5.15
CA LYS A 235 23.16 -2.01 -4.99
C LYS A 235 23.83 -3.33 -5.38
N ASN A 236 23.11 -4.45 -5.28
CA ASN A 236 23.60 -5.79 -5.63
C ASN A 236 23.05 -6.29 -6.97
N SER A 237 22.56 -5.39 -7.83
CA SER A 237 22.01 -5.72 -9.15
C SER A 237 20.84 -6.71 -9.13
N ILE A 238 20.05 -6.73 -8.05
CA ILE A 238 18.81 -7.52 -7.96
C ILE A 238 17.61 -6.58 -8.07
N VAL A 239 16.62 -6.94 -8.88
CA VAL A 239 15.41 -6.12 -9.08
C VAL A 239 14.49 -6.27 -7.87
N PHE A 240 14.00 -5.16 -7.34
CA PHE A 240 12.84 -5.19 -6.46
C PHE A 240 11.56 -5.01 -7.29
N ILE A 241 10.62 -5.95 -7.19
CA ILE A 241 9.32 -5.86 -7.87
C ILE A 241 8.39 -5.00 -7.02
N GLY A 242 8.56 -3.69 -7.14
CA GLY A 242 7.85 -2.67 -6.39
C GLY A 242 8.47 -1.28 -6.60
N PRO A 243 8.04 -0.26 -5.85
CA PRO A 243 8.62 1.08 -5.94
C PRO A 243 10.08 1.08 -5.44
N PRO A 244 10.95 1.95 -5.99
CA PRO A 244 12.31 2.13 -5.47
C PRO A 244 12.29 2.78 -4.07
N GLU A 245 13.39 2.61 -3.32
CA GLU A 245 13.62 3.16 -1.97
C GLU A 245 13.03 4.56 -1.77
N LYS A 246 13.36 5.48 -2.67
CA LYS A 246 13.02 6.89 -2.50
C LYS A 246 11.54 7.18 -2.70
N ALA A 247 10.88 6.45 -3.61
CA ALA A 247 9.43 6.54 -3.78
C ALA A 247 8.73 5.91 -2.57
N MET A 248 9.26 4.77 -2.09
CA MET A 248 8.74 4.08 -0.91
C MET A 248 8.84 4.95 0.35
N TRP A 249 9.95 5.66 0.56
CA TRP A 249 10.09 6.60 1.67
C TRP A 249 9.16 7.81 1.51
N ALA A 250 9.20 8.48 0.35
CA ALA A 250 8.44 9.71 0.12
C ALA A 250 6.92 9.54 0.18
N LEU A 251 6.42 8.36 -0.18
CA LEU A 251 4.98 8.07 -0.23
C LEU A 251 4.50 7.16 0.91
N GLY A 252 5.39 6.39 1.54
CA GLY A 252 5.07 5.52 2.67
C GLY A 252 4.98 6.26 4.00
N ASP A 253 5.83 7.28 4.20
CA ASP A 253 5.77 8.13 5.38
C ASP A 253 4.57 9.10 5.29
N LYS A 254 3.74 9.16 6.34
CA LYS A 254 2.46 9.90 6.31
C LYS A 254 2.66 11.41 6.23
N ILE A 255 3.72 11.92 6.84
CA ILE A 255 4.07 13.35 6.85
C ILE A 255 4.64 13.73 5.47
N ALA A 256 5.64 13.00 5.00
CA ALA A 256 6.27 13.21 3.70
C ALA A 256 5.24 13.12 2.55
N SER A 257 4.41 12.08 2.58
CA SER A 257 3.36 11.83 1.59
C SER A 257 2.32 12.95 1.58
N SER A 258 1.94 13.48 2.75
CA SER A 258 1.02 14.62 2.84
C SER A 258 1.61 15.93 2.30
N ILE A 259 2.92 16.15 2.45
CA ILE A 259 3.62 17.30 1.85
C ILE A 259 3.70 17.14 0.33
N VAL A 260 3.99 15.93 -0.16
CA VAL A 260 4.01 15.60 -1.59
C VAL A 260 2.63 15.82 -2.21
N ALA A 261 1.57 15.33 -1.55
CA ALA A 261 0.18 15.54 -1.97
C ALA A 261 -0.18 17.03 -2.08
N GLN A 262 0.14 17.83 -1.05
CA GLN A 262 -0.10 19.28 -1.07
C GLN A 262 0.71 20.02 -2.14
N THR A 263 1.92 19.54 -2.45
CA THR A 263 2.76 20.09 -3.52
C THR A 263 2.11 19.88 -4.89
N ALA A 264 1.41 18.76 -5.08
CA ALA A 264 0.63 18.44 -6.27
C ALA A 264 -0.81 18.98 -6.22
N ASP A 265 -1.12 19.88 -5.28
CA ASP A 265 -2.45 20.47 -5.07
C ASP A 265 -3.57 19.42 -4.83
N ILE A 266 -3.20 18.27 -4.28
CA ILE A 266 -4.16 17.23 -3.88
C ILE A 266 -4.74 17.61 -2.50
N PRO A 267 -6.06 17.61 -2.34
CA PRO A 267 -6.69 17.90 -1.06
C PRO A 267 -6.25 16.89 0.02
N THR A 268 -5.70 17.41 1.12
CA THR A 268 -5.40 16.65 2.34
C THR A 268 -6.30 17.13 3.47
N LEU A 269 -6.67 16.23 4.40
CA LEU A 269 -7.32 16.63 5.65
C LEU A 269 -6.46 17.65 6.41
N SER A 270 -7.09 18.55 7.15
CA SER A 270 -6.37 19.52 8.00
C SER A 270 -5.46 18.79 8.99
N TRP A 271 -4.20 19.19 9.06
CA TRP A 271 -3.18 18.58 9.90
C TRP A 271 -2.12 19.61 10.35
N SER A 272 -1.21 19.19 11.22
CA SER A 272 -0.18 20.07 11.80
C SER A 272 0.63 20.77 10.70
N GLY A 273 0.95 20.07 9.62
CA GLY A 273 1.65 20.56 8.43
C GLY A 273 0.75 21.01 7.26
N SER A 274 -0.49 21.43 7.51
CA SER A 274 -1.32 22.03 6.46
C SER A 274 -0.69 23.31 5.90
N GLY A 275 -0.61 23.41 4.57
CA GLY A 275 0.01 24.52 3.85
C GLY A 275 1.48 24.27 3.46
N LEU A 276 2.09 23.18 3.93
CA LEU A 276 3.47 22.86 3.59
C LEU A 276 3.57 22.34 2.16
N LYS A 277 4.41 23.00 1.35
CA LYS A 277 4.73 22.60 -0.03
C LYS A 277 6.24 22.43 -0.16
N ALA A 278 6.65 21.37 -0.84
CA ALA A 278 8.03 21.10 -1.16
C ALA A 278 8.47 21.82 -2.44
N GLU A 279 9.77 22.00 -2.61
CA GLU A 279 10.31 22.50 -3.86
C GLU A 279 10.17 21.43 -4.95
N PHE A 280 9.55 21.82 -6.07
CA PHE A 280 9.44 21.01 -7.26
C PHE A 280 10.34 21.56 -8.36
N ARG A 281 11.41 20.83 -8.71
CA ARG A 281 12.32 21.17 -9.81
C ARG A 281 12.63 19.94 -10.63
N ASP A 282 12.69 20.10 -11.95
CA ASP A 282 13.09 19.07 -12.92
C ASP A 282 12.35 17.72 -12.78
N LYS A 283 11.04 17.75 -12.49
CA LYS A 283 10.25 16.54 -12.23
C LYS A 283 10.76 15.78 -11.01
N ARG A 284 11.14 16.50 -9.96
CA ARG A 284 11.64 15.92 -8.70
C ARG A 284 11.07 16.70 -7.53
N ILE A 285 10.65 15.97 -6.51
CA ILE A 285 10.25 16.53 -5.23
C ILE A 285 11.35 16.26 -4.23
N LYS A 286 11.86 17.31 -3.60
CA LYS A 286 12.82 17.21 -2.48
C LYS A 286 12.17 17.79 -1.22
N ILE A 287 12.08 16.95 -0.20
CA ILE A 287 11.59 17.35 1.12
C ILE A 287 12.82 17.59 1.98
N SER A 288 13.09 18.85 2.34
CA SER A 288 14.15 19.17 3.30
C SER A 288 13.76 18.72 4.70
N THR A 289 14.74 18.35 5.53
CA THR A 289 14.53 18.00 6.94
C THR A 289 13.81 19.10 7.72
N GLU A 290 14.11 20.36 7.44
CA GLU A 290 13.41 21.50 8.06
C GLU A 290 11.92 21.53 7.71
N LEU A 291 11.60 21.39 6.41
CA LEU A 291 10.20 21.31 5.94
C LEU A 291 9.47 20.12 6.55
N TYR A 292 10.12 18.96 6.63
CA TYR A 292 9.56 17.78 7.26
C TYR A 292 9.26 18.03 8.74
N ARG A 293 10.22 18.61 9.48
CA ARG A 293 10.08 18.93 10.92
C ARG A 293 8.93 19.90 11.19
N LYS A 294 8.65 20.86 10.28
CA LYS A 294 7.50 21.77 10.39
C LYS A 294 6.14 21.06 10.36
N GLY A 295 6.07 19.84 9.83
CA GLY A 295 4.86 19.01 9.86
C GLY A 295 4.73 18.19 11.15
N CYS A 296 5.81 18.02 11.89
CA CYS A 296 5.89 17.25 13.13
C CYS A 296 5.48 18.10 14.34
N VAL A 297 5.25 17.41 15.46
CA VAL A 297 5.12 18.01 16.79
C VAL A 297 6.05 17.26 17.75
N GLU A 298 6.86 17.99 18.51
CA GLU A 298 7.93 17.43 19.35
C GLU A 298 7.47 17.23 20.80
N SER A 299 6.46 17.98 21.25
CA SER A 299 5.91 17.91 22.60
C SER A 299 4.39 17.86 22.64
N ALA A 300 3.84 17.49 23.80
CA ALA A 300 2.41 17.46 24.02
C ALA A 300 1.79 18.87 23.94
N GLU A 301 2.54 19.90 24.33
CA GLU A 301 2.14 21.30 24.28
C GLU A 301 2.03 21.78 22.84
N GLU A 302 3.06 21.54 22.01
CA GLU A 302 3.03 21.87 20.57
C GLU A 302 1.92 21.09 19.85
N GLY A 303 1.75 19.82 20.19
CA GLY A 303 0.64 19.00 19.71
C GLY A 303 -0.72 19.57 20.06
N LEU A 304 -0.88 20.09 21.28
CA LEU A 304 -2.14 20.66 21.76
C LEU A 304 -2.47 21.98 21.04
N GLU A 305 -1.48 22.85 20.82
CA GLU A 305 -1.64 24.06 20.02
C GLU A 305 -2.08 23.74 18.58
N ALA A 306 -1.44 22.75 17.96
CA ALA A 306 -1.85 22.26 16.65
C ALA A 306 -3.29 21.71 16.66
N ALA A 307 -3.65 20.94 17.69
CA ALA A 307 -5.01 20.40 17.85
C ALA A 307 -6.07 21.50 18.00
N GLN A 308 -5.78 22.56 18.76
CA GLN A 308 -6.67 23.72 18.91
C GLN A 308 -6.87 24.46 17.59
N ARG A 309 -5.79 24.65 16.81
CA ARG A 309 -5.85 25.27 15.47
C ARG A 309 -6.65 24.44 14.46
N ILE A 310 -6.51 23.11 14.50
CA ILE A 310 -7.23 22.19 13.62
C ILE A 310 -8.71 22.02 14.06
N GLY A 311 -8.95 22.10 15.37
CA GLY A 311 -10.22 21.85 16.02
C GLY A 311 -10.46 20.37 16.31
N PHE A 312 -10.93 20.06 17.52
CA PHE A 312 -11.29 18.69 17.94
C PHE A 312 -12.53 18.15 17.20
N PRO A 313 -12.71 16.82 17.12
CA PRO A 313 -11.76 15.78 17.54
C PRO A 313 -10.57 15.62 16.57
N VAL A 314 -9.41 15.23 17.10
CA VAL A 314 -8.17 15.04 16.34
C VAL A 314 -7.58 13.65 16.53
N MET A 315 -6.75 13.24 15.58
CA MET A 315 -5.93 12.04 15.64
C MET A 315 -4.48 12.44 15.90
N ILE A 316 -3.88 11.82 16.91
CA ILE A 316 -2.44 11.86 17.20
C ILE A 316 -1.83 10.63 16.53
N LYS A 317 -0.88 10.82 15.62
CA LYS A 317 -0.29 9.72 14.85
C LYS A 317 1.23 9.78 14.81
N ALA A 318 1.86 8.65 15.12
CA ALA A 318 3.25 8.39 14.79
C ALA A 318 3.37 8.14 13.27
N SER A 319 4.36 8.76 12.63
CA SER A 319 4.57 8.63 11.19
C SER A 319 4.96 7.19 10.81
N GLU A 320 5.83 6.57 11.60
CA GLU A 320 6.38 5.22 11.37
C GLU A 320 5.53 4.10 11.98
N GLY A 321 4.33 4.42 12.51
CA GLY A 321 3.39 3.44 13.03
C GLY A 321 2.71 2.62 11.93
N GLY A 322 2.95 1.31 11.91
CA GLY A 322 2.31 0.33 11.03
C GLY A 322 1.14 -0.41 11.68
N GLY A 323 0.13 -0.81 10.89
CA GLY A 323 -0.95 -1.71 11.34
C GLY A 323 -1.83 -1.16 12.48
N GLY A 324 -2.02 0.16 12.55
CA GLY A 324 -2.82 0.81 13.60
C GLY A 324 -2.05 1.20 14.86
N LYS A 325 -0.75 0.88 14.94
CA LYS A 325 0.12 1.28 16.07
C LYS A 325 0.44 2.77 16.07
N GLY A 326 0.57 3.35 17.25
CA GLY A 326 0.94 4.76 17.43
C GLY A 326 -0.15 5.72 16.95
N ILE A 327 -1.42 5.34 17.12
CA ILE A 327 -2.59 6.15 16.72
C ILE A 327 -3.52 6.29 17.92
N ARG A 328 -3.88 7.53 18.27
CA ARG A 328 -4.89 7.83 19.30
C ARG A 328 -5.84 8.90 18.81
N LYS A 329 -7.13 8.73 19.11
CA LYS A 329 -8.14 9.78 18.91
C LYS A 329 -8.29 10.55 20.22
N SER A 330 -8.22 11.87 20.14
CA SER A 330 -8.42 12.80 21.25
C SER A 330 -9.68 13.61 20.97
N GLU A 331 -10.62 13.59 21.92
CA GLU A 331 -11.92 14.26 21.79
C GLU A 331 -11.86 15.70 22.33
N SER A 332 -10.93 16.00 23.24
CA SER A 332 -10.81 17.31 23.88
C SER A 332 -9.37 17.66 24.27
N ALA A 333 -9.15 18.89 24.76
CA ALA A 333 -7.84 19.30 25.27
C ALA A 333 -7.40 18.53 26.52
N ASP A 334 -8.35 18.06 27.33
CA ASP A 334 -8.08 17.44 28.64
C ASP A 334 -7.45 16.05 28.51
N ASP A 335 -7.85 15.28 27.47
CA ASP A 335 -7.33 13.93 27.24
C ASP A 335 -6.03 13.93 26.41
N PHE A 336 -5.73 15.03 25.73
CA PHE A 336 -4.70 15.10 24.68
C PHE A 336 -3.32 14.72 25.19
N ALA A 337 -2.85 15.33 26.27
CA ALA A 337 -1.49 15.13 26.77
C ALA A 337 -1.20 13.67 27.18
N ASN A 338 -2.20 12.99 27.75
CA ASN A 338 -2.07 11.58 28.10
C ASN A 338 -2.00 10.71 26.85
N LEU A 339 -2.89 10.94 25.88
CA LEU A 339 -2.93 10.20 24.63
C LEU A 339 -1.66 10.41 23.79
N PHE A 340 -1.09 11.61 23.81
CA PHE A 340 0.18 11.92 23.17
C PHE A 340 1.33 11.07 23.73
N ARG A 341 1.45 11.02 25.06
CA ARG A 341 2.47 10.19 25.74
C ARG A 341 2.29 8.69 25.43
N GLN A 342 1.07 8.22 25.29
CA GLN A 342 0.81 6.83 24.86
C GLN A 342 1.35 6.56 23.45
N VAL A 343 1.17 7.48 22.50
CA VAL A 343 1.72 7.34 21.15
C VAL A 343 3.25 7.33 21.18
N GLN A 344 3.88 8.23 21.95
CA GLN A 344 5.33 8.27 22.12
C GLN A 344 5.89 6.96 22.73
N ALA A 345 5.22 6.42 23.74
CA ALA A 345 5.64 5.19 24.39
C ALA A 345 5.48 3.96 23.48
N GLU A 346 4.43 3.95 22.65
CA GLU A 346 4.13 2.85 21.72
C GLU A 346 5.07 2.81 20.51
N VAL A 347 5.46 3.98 20.00
CA VAL A 347 6.37 4.11 18.84
C VAL A 347 7.49 5.09 19.16
N GLN A 348 8.46 4.60 19.93
CA GLN A 348 9.59 5.40 20.42
C GLN A 348 10.45 5.94 19.27
N GLY A 349 10.80 7.23 19.34
CA GLY A 349 11.64 7.90 18.34
C GLY A 349 10.93 8.28 17.03
N SER A 350 9.71 7.80 16.79
CA SER A 350 8.97 8.18 15.58
C SER A 350 8.50 9.64 15.67
N PRO A 351 8.61 10.41 14.58
CA PRO A 351 7.94 11.70 14.46
C PRO A 351 6.43 11.56 14.67
N ILE A 352 5.82 12.55 15.33
CA ILE A 352 4.37 12.61 15.58
C ILE A 352 3.79 13.78 14.83
N PHE A 353 2.58 13.63 14.29
CA PHE A 353 1.79 14.70 13.69
C PHE A 353 0.34 14.63 14.15
N ILE A 354 -0.35 15.76 14.07
CA ILE A 354 -1.75 15.89 14.49
C ILE A 354 -2.61 16.10 13.24
N MET A 355 -3.71 15.37 13.12
CA MET A 355 -4.62 15.53 11.99
C MET A 355 -6.09 15.52 12.40
N LYS A 356 -6.94 16.19 11.62
CA LYS A 356 -8.38 16.20 11.84
C LYS A 356 -8.94 14.79 11.73
N THR A 357 -9.84 14.44 12.64
CA THR A 357 -10.60 13.20 12.49
C THR A 357 -11.68 13.39 11.44
N ALA A 358 -11.68 12.57 10.39
CA ALA A 358 -12.79 12.47 9.46
C ALA A 358 -13.89 11.60 10.09
N GLY A 359 -15.05 12.18 10.37
CA GLY A 359 -16.24 11.46 10.82
C GLY A 359 -17.11 11.05 9.64
N CYS A 360 -17.75 9.88 9.72
CA CYS A 360 -18.78 9.39 8.78
C CYS A 360 -18.41 9.58 7.30
N ALA A 361 -17.23 9.13 6.90
CA ALA A 361 -16.73 9.25 5.54
C ALA A 361 -16.51 7.88 4.89
N HIS A 362 -16.59 7.85 3.56
CA HIS A 362 -16.17 6.69 2.77
C HIS A 362 -14.65 6.62 2.66
N HIS A 363 -14.09 5.41 2.70
CA HIS A 363 -12.68 5.14 2.47
C HIS A 363 -12.52 4.60 1.05
N LEU A 364 -12.07 5.45 0.14
CA LEU A 364 -11.91 5.13 -1.27
C LEU A 364 -10.43 5.06 -1.64
N GLU A 365 -10.07 4.12 -2.51
CA GLU A 365 -8.71 3.93 -3.00
C GLU A 365 -8.69 3.92 -4.52
N VAL A 366 -7.68 4.51 -5.15
CA VAL A 366 -7.43 4.35 -6.59
C VAL A 366 -6.26 3.40 -6.77
N GLN A 367 -6.42 2.39 -7.61
CA GLN A 367 -5.32 1.49 -7.95
C GLN A 367 -4.42 2.17 -8.98
N ILE A 368 -3.15 2.37 -8.63
CA ILE A 368 -2.16 2.95 -9.54
C ILE A 368 -1.23 1.86 -10.08
N LEU A 369 -0.83 2.02 -11.34
CA LEU A 369 0.22 1.25 -11.98
C LEU A 369 1.13 2.23 -12.72
N ALA A 370 2.42 2.17 -12.45
CA ALA A 370 3.42 3.02 -13.10
C ALA A 370 4.56 2.18 -13.68
N ASP A 371 5.13 2.62 -14.79
CA ASP A 371 6.33 2.03 -15.40
C ASP A 371 7.61 2.80 -15.05
N GLN A 372 8.75 2.32 -15.56
CA GLN A 372 10.07 2.95 -15.33
C GLN A 372 10.32 4.20 -16.19
N TYR A 373 9.39 4.54 -17.09
CA TYR A 373 9.53 5.61 -18.07
C TYR A 373 8.67 6.84 -17.71
N GLY A 374 8.05 6.82 -16.53
CA GLY A 374 7.22 7.91 -16.03
C GLY A 374 5.79 7.91 -16.58
N ASN A 375 5.32 6.77 -17.10
CA ASN A 375 3.92 6.58 -17.40
C ASN A 375 3.22 6.01 -16.16
N ALA A 376 2.18 6.69 -15.67
CA ALA A 376 1.32 6.23 -14.60
C ALA A 376 -0.14 6.21 -15.07
N ILE A 377 -0.87 5.16 -14.70
CA ILE A 377 -2.29 4.99 -15.01
C ILE A 377 -3.06 4.57 -13.76
N SER A 378 -4.35 4.90 -13.74
CA SER A 378 -5.32 4.34 -12.80
C SER A 378 -5.96 3.08 -13.38
N LEU A 379 -6.22 2.10 -12.52
CA LEU A 379 -6.93 0.85 -12.83
C LEU A 379 -8.23 0.79 -12.02
N PHE A 380 -9.03 1.87 -12.11
CA PHE A 380 -10.21 2.10 -11.28
C PHE A 380 -9.87 2.24 -9.78
N GLY A 381 -10.87 2.10 -8.92
CA GLY A 381 -10.69 2.13 -7.49
C GLY A 381 -11.55 1.15 -6.73
N ARG A 382 -11.36 1.17 -5.42
CA ARG A 382 -12.04 0.32 -4.45
C ARG A 382 -12.76 1.17 -3.42
N ASP A 383 -13.90 0.68 -2.97
CA ASP A 383 -14.54 1.13 -1.74
C ASP A 383 -14.17 0.16 -0.61
N CYS A 384 -13.40 0.66 0.36
CA CYS A 384 -12.94 -0.09 1.52
C CYS A 384 -13.54 0.49 2.81
N SER A 385 -14.72 1.12 2.73
CA SER A 385 -15.35 1.84 3.85
C SER A 385 -15.73 0.93 5.02
N ILE A 386 -16.04 -0.34 4.76
CA ILE A 386 -16.46 -1.29 5.80
C ILE A 386 -15.23 -1.83 6.54
N GLN A 387 -14.92 -1.17 7.64
CA GLN A 387 -13.80 -1.48 8.52
C GLN A 387 -14.27 -1.74 9.94
N ARG A 388 -13.60 -2.66 10.64
CA ARG A 388 -13.82 -2.91 12.07
C ARG A 388 -12.50 -2.68 12.80
N ARG A 389 -12.47 -1.76 13.75
CA ARG A 389 -11.26 -1.40 14.53
C ARG A 389 -10.04 -1.12 13.62
N HIS A 390 -10.26 -0.33 12.56
CA HIS A 390 -9.25 0.05 11.56
C HIS A 390 -8.70 -1.09 10.69
N GLN A 391 -9.33 -2.27 10.72
CA GLN A 391 -9.04 -3.37 9.80
C GLN A 391 -10.07 -3.40 8.68
N LYS A 392 -9.63 -3.48 7.42
CA LYS A 392 -10.50 -3.70 6.26
C LYS A 392 -11.12 -5.09 6.31
N ILE A 393 -12.45 -5.16 6.19
CA ILE A 393 -13.21 -6.42 6.26
C ILE A 393 -13.88 -6.72 4.93
N ILE A 394 -14.57 -5.74 4.34
CA ILE A 394 -15.22 -5.85 3.04
C ILE A 394 -14.64 -4.79 2.12
N GLU A 395 -14.26 -5.21 0.92
CA GLU A 395 -13.72 -4.35 -0.13
C GLU A 395 -14.52 -4.61 -1.42
N GLU A 396 -15.02 -3.55 -2.03
CA GLU A 396 -15.79 -3.61 -3.27
C GLU A 396 -15.08 -2.87 -4.41
N ALA A 397 -15.24 -3.33 -5.64
CA ALA A 397 -14.68 -2.70 -6.82
C ALA A 397 -15.63 -2.82 -8.03
N PRO A 398 -15.82 -1.76 -8.84
CA PRO A 398 -15.25 -0.42 -8.70
C PRO A 398 -15.94 0.42 -7.60
N CYS A 399 -15.42 1.62 -7.32
CA CYS A 399 -16.09 2.58 -6.43
C CYS A 399 -17.43 3.04 -7.04
N ALA A 400 -18.55 2.64 -6.43
CA ALA A 400 -19.89 2.99 -6.90
C ALA A 400 -20.48 4.25 -6.23
N ILE A 401 -19.99 4.61 -5.04
CA ILE A 401 -20.59 5.68 -4.22
C ILE A 401 -20.20 7.09 -4.68
N ALA A 402 -19.00 7.25 -5.23
CA ALA A 402 -18.53 8.55 -5.71
C ALA A 402 -19.22 8.93 -7.04
N PRO A 403 -19.70 10.17 -7.22
CA PRO A 403 -20.19 10.63 -8.51
C PRO A 403 -19.11 10.46 -9.60
N PRO A 404 -19.46 10.03 -10.83
CA PRO A 404 -18.47 9.69 -11.85
C PRO A 404 -17.44 10.79 -12.14
N HIS A 405 -17.87 12.06 -12.18
CA HIS A 405 -16.98 13.18 -12.43
C HIS A 405 -16.00 13.46 -11.27
N ILE A 406 -16.39 13.17 -10.03
CA ILE A 406 -15.50 13.26 -8.86
C ILE A 406 -14.49 12.12 -8.91
N PHE A 407 -14.94 10.90 -9.20
CA PHE A 407 -14.04 9.76 -9.29
C PHE A 407 -13.02 9.92 -10.44
N GLU A 408 -13.45 10.47 -11.59
CA GLU A 408 -12.53 10.80 -12.68
C GLU A 408 -11.47 11.84 -12.25
N GLN A 409 -11.83 12.79 -11.39
CA GLN A 409 -10.85 13.71 -10.80
C GLN A 409 -9.88 12.97 -9.86
N MET A 410 -10.38 12.06 -9.02
CA MET A 410 -9.55 11.22 -8.14
C MET A 410 -8.56 10.36 -8.94
N GLU A 411 -8.99 9.80 -10.07
CA GLU A 411 -8.13 9.03 -10.98
C GLU A 411 -7.05 9.91 -11.63
N LYS A 412 -7.41 11.13 -12.05
CA LYS A 412 -6.44 12.06 -12.65
C LYS A 412 -5.37 12.50 -11.67
N VAL A 413 -5.76 12.90 -10.45
CA VAL A 413 -4.81 13.43 -9.47
C VAL A 413 -3.88 12.35 -8.92
N SER A 414 -4.35 11.10 -8.86
CA SER A 414 -3.54 9.98 -8.35
C SER A 414 -2.41 9.56 -9.32
N CYS A 415 -2.50 9.92 -10.60
CA CYS A 415 -1.47 9.66 -11.62
C CYS A 415 -0.46 10.82 -11.78
N LEU A 416 -0.47 11.82 -10.89
CA LEU A 416 0.45 12.96 -10.96
C LEU A 416 1.88 12.65 -10.46
N PHE A 417 2.06 11.55 -9.74
CA PHE A 417 3.31 11.19 -9.04
C PHE A 417 4.20 10.23 -9.82
#